data_AF-A0ABD3X390-F1
#
_entry.id   AF-A0ABD3X390-F1
#
_cell.length_a   1.000
_cell.length_b   1.000
_cell.length_c   1.000
_cell.angle_alpha   90.00
_cell.angle_beta   90.00
_cell.angle_gamma   90.00
#
_symmetry.space_group_name_H-M   'P 1'
#
loop_
_entity.id
_entity.type
_entity.pdbx_description
1 polymer ?
#
loop_
_entity_poly.entity_id
_entity_poly.type
_entity_poly.pdbx_seq_one_letter_code
_entity_poly.pdbx_strand_id
1 'polypeptide(L)'
;MNLADEQSYRNMKDFLLLYNKLTEHCFNNCVANLFQRDLSKDEVECVSVCANRYVNYNQRLMFNFVEMQNLKTELQAKELERAAQAQTQQSIATQGQVQGSSPVATDLSQVSSDTKGQLGNASHVMLDSDASNKNNTR
;
A
#
# COMPACT_ATOMS: atom_id res chain seq x y z
N MET A 1 -15.55 13.12 -17.20
CA MET A 1 -15.10 14.09 -16.18
C MET A 1 -13.61 13.91 -15.99
N ASN A 2 -12.85 15.01 -15.89
CA ASN A 2 -11.40 14.98 -15.87
C ASN A 2 -10.90 14.46 -14.50
N LEU A 3 -9.87 13.61 -14.48
CA LEU A 3 -9.31 13.05 -13.23
C LEU A 3 -8.83 14.15 -12.26
N ALA A 4 -8.36 15.29 -12.78
CA ALA A 4 -7.91 16.41 -11.96
C ALA A 4 -9.06 17.08 -11.19
N ASP A 5 -10.23 17.19 -11.81
CA ASP A 5 -11.43 17.77 -11.19
C ASP A 5 -11.95 16.85 -10.07
N GLU A 6 -11.90 15.54 -10.29
CA GLU A 6 -12.28 14.53 -9.27
C GLU A 6 -11.40 14.61 -8.02
N GLN A 7 -10.08 14.83 -8.19
CA GLN A 7 -9.19 14.98 -7.04
C GLN A 7 -9.43 16.30 -6.29
N SER A 8 -9.64 17.40 -7.01
CA SER A 8 -9.99 18.69 -6.41
C SER A 8 -11.30 18.61 -5.61
N TYR A 9 -12.31 17.94 -6.17
CA TYR A 9 -13.59 17.72 -5.50
C TYR A 9 -13.44 16.90 -4.21
N ARG A 10 -12.67 15.82 -4.24
CA ARG A 10 -12.37 15.03 -3.03
C ARG A 10 -11.68 15.87 -1.96
N ASN A 11 -10.64 16.63 -2.33
CA ASN A 11 -9.92 17.49 -1.39
C ASN A 11 -10.85 18.54 -0.74
N MET A 12 -11.77 19.15 -1.52
CA MET A 12 -12.76 20.08 -0.98
C MET A 12 -13.72 19.41 0.00
N LYS A 13 -14.22 18.22 -0.36
CA LYS A 13 -15.12 17.45 0.52
C LYS A 13 -14.43 17.11 1.84
N ASP A 14 -13.17 16.68 1.78
CA ASP A 14 -12.40 16.32 2.96
C ASP A 14 -12.11 17.54 3.85
N PHE A 15 -11.82 18.70 3.24
CA PHE A 15 -11.68 19.96 3.98
C PHE A 15 -12.97 20.35 4.71
N LEU A 16 -14.11 20.29 4.04
CA LEU A 16 -15.40 20.63 4.66
C LEU A 16 -15.77 19.66 5.78
N LEU A 17 -15.49 18.37 5.61
CA LEU A 17 -15.66 17.37 6.67
C LEU A 17 -14.77 17.67 7.88
N LEU A 18 -13.51 18.05 7.64
CA LEU A 18 -12.58 18.42 8.70
C LEU A 18 -13.05 19.69 9.44
N TYR A 19 -13.49 20.70 8.69
CA TYR A 19 -14.01 21.95 9.24
C TYR A 19 -15.20 21.68 10.15
N ASN A 20 -16.20 20.93 9.69
CA ASN A 20 -17.39 20.63 10.48
C ASN A 20 -17.04 19.88 11.79
N LYS A 21 -16.12 18.92 11.73
CA LYS A 21 -15.65 18.22 12.92
C LYS A 21 -14.90 19.13 13.88
N LEU A 22 -14.04 20.02 13.35
CA LEU A 22 -13.31 20.99 14.15
C LEU A 22 -14.28 21.95 14.86
N THR A 23 -15.28 22.47 14.15
CA THR A 23 -16.25 23.40 14.73
C THR A 23 -17.10 22.74 15.81
N GLU A 24 -17.57 21.52 15.58
CA GLU A 24 -18.34 20.76 16.59
C GLU A 24 -17.50 20.47 17.83
N HIS A 25 -16.26 19.99 17.63
CA HIS A 25 -15.35 19.66 18.72
C HIS A 25 -15.00 20.87 19.58
N CYS A 26 -14.66 22.00 18.96
CA CYS A 26 -14.31 23.21 19.71
C CYS A 26 -15.53 23.85 20.37
N PHE A 27 -16.72 23.79 19.76
CA PHE A 27 -17.94 24.26 20.39
C PHE A 27 -18.24 23.48 21.67
N ASN A 28 -18.25 22.14 21.60
CA ASN A 28 -18.57 21.27 22.74
C ASN A 28 -17.59 21.40 23.91
N ASN A 29 -16.32 21.75 23.63
CA ASN A 29 -15.29 21.85 24.66
C ASN A 29 -15.10 23.27 25.22
N CYS A 30 -15.36 24.31 24.43
CA CYS A 30 -15.06 25.69 24.81
C CYS A 30 -16.29 26.54 25.13
N VAL A 31 -17.45 26.24 24.55
CA VAL A 31 -18.67 27.04 24.79
C VAL A 31 -19.47 26.40 25.91
N ALA A 32 -19.29 26.91 27.12
CA ALA A 32 -19.95 26.39 28.31
C ALA A 32 -21.03 27.33 28.84
N ASN A 33 -20.94 28.62 28.52
CA ASN A 33 -21.86 29.64 29.01
C ASN A 33 -22.78 30.15 27.89
N LEU A 34 -24.09 29.95 28.06
CA LEU A 34 -25.12 30.33 27.09
C LEU A 34 -26.02 31.47 27.61
N PHE A 35 -25.61 32.19 28.67
CA PHE A 35 -26.39 33.30 29.24
C PHE A 35 -26.32 34.59 28.41
N GLN A 36 -25.35 34.70 27.51
CA GLN A 36 -25.13 35.84 26.63
C GLN A 36 -24.96 35.37 25.18
N ARG A 37 -25.29 36.25 24.22
CA ARG A 37 -25.21 35.93 22.79
C ARG A 37 -23.78 35.95 22.25
N ASP A 38 -22.93 36.75 22.88
CA ASP A 38 -21.53 36.90 22.51
C ASP A 38 -20.66 35.97 23.35
N LEU A 39 -19.55 35.49 22.77
CA LEU A 39 -18.57 34.66 23.46
C LEU A 39 -17.83 35.47 24.53
N SER A 40 -17.64 34.86 25.71
CA SER A 40 -16.76 35.43 26.74
C SER A 40 -15.30 35.45 26.26
N LYS A 41 -14.46 36.32 26.83
CA LYS A 41 -13.02 36.40 26.51
C LYS A 41 -12.32 35.04 26.66
N ASP A 42 -12.67 34.31 27.71
CA ASP A 42 -12.09 32.99 27.99
C ASP A 42 -12.50 31.95 26.93
N GLU A 43 -13.74 32.02 26.42
CA GLU A 43 -14.25 31.12 25.38
C GLU A 43 -13.59 31.43 24.03
N VAL A 44 -13.39 32.73 23.71
CA VAL A 44 -12.65 33.16 22.52
C VAL A 44 -11.21 32.65 22.55
N GLU A 45 -10.52 32.80 23.68
CA GLU A 45 -9.17 32.27 23.85
C GLU A 45 -9.15 30.74 23.72
N CYS A 46 -10.09 30.04 24.37
CA CYS A 46 -10.22 28.59 24.28
C CYS A 46 -10.41 28.11 22.83
N VAL A 47 -11.32 28.72 22.07
CA VAL A 47 -11.58 28.33 20.67
C VAL A 47 -10.33 28.55 19.80
N SER A 48 -9.58 29.63 20.01
CA SER A 48 -8.35 29.90 19.26
C SER A 48 -7.27 28.83 19.49
N VAL A 49 -7.11 28.41 20.76
CA VAL A 49 -6.17 27.36 21.16
C VAL A 49 -6.66 25.99 20.68
N CYS A 50 -7.96 25.71 20.79
CA CYS A 50 -8.60 24.48 20.34
C CYS A 50 -8.38 24.26 18.84
N ALA A 51 -8.67 25.27 18.01
CA ALA A 51 -8.49 25.18 16.57
C ALA A 51 -7.03 24.90 16.20
N ASN A 52 -6.07 25.61 16.83
CA ASN A 52 -4.64 25.36 16.60
C ASN A 52 -4.23 23.95 17.01
N ARG A 53 -4.64 23.49 18.19
CA ARG A 53 -4.32 22.12 18.67
C ARG A 53 -4.92 21.07 17.75
N TYR A 54 -6.17 21.25 17.32
CA TYR A 54 -6.87 20.29 16.46
C TYR A 54 -6.21 20.18 15.10
N VAL A 55 -5.82 21.30 14.46
CA VAL A 55 -5.12 21.28 13.17
C VAL A 55 -3.77 20.57 13.29
N ASN A 56 -2.97 20.90 14.31
CA ASN A 56 -1.69 20.24 14.56
C ASN A 56 -1.86 18.74 14.85
N TYR A 57 -2.87 18.38 15.63
CA TYR A 57 -3.22 16.99 15.89
C TYR A 57 -3.61 16.26 14.60
N ASN A 58 -4.47 16.86 13.78
CA ASN A 58 -4.91 16.27 12.52
C ASN A 58 -3.72 16.03 11.57
N GLN A 59 -2.81 17.00 11.45
CA GLN A 59 -1.58 16.84 10.66
C GLN A 59 -0.71 15.68 11.15
N ARG A 60 -0.50 15.58 12.47
CA ARG A 60 0.27 14.46 13.07
C ARG A 60 -0.43 13.12 12.87
N LEU A 61 -1.75 13.08 13.02
CA LEU A 61 -2.55 11.87 12.80
C LEU A 61 -2.43 11.40 11.35
N MET A 62 -2.52 12.32 10.38
CA MET A 62 -2.36 11.99 8.97
C MET A 62 -0.97 11.44 8.66
N PHE A 63 0.09 12.02 9.24
CA PHE A 63 1.45 11.50 9.07
C PHE A 63 1.56 10.04 9.52
N ASN A 64 1.12 9.73 10.75
CA ASN A 64 1.15 8.36 11.28
C ASN A 64 0.25 7.41 10.48
N PHE A 65 -0.92 7.90 10.04
CA PHE A 65 -1.83 7.08 9.24
C PHE A 65 -1.19 6.64 7.92
N VAL A 66 -0.51 7.55 7.22
CA VAL A 66 0.19 7.23 5.96
C VAL A 66 1.32 6.22 6.20
N GLU A 67 2.09 6.37 7.27
CA GLU A 67 3.14 5.40 7.63
C GLU A 67 2.54 3.99 7.85
N MET A 68 1.47 3.90 8.63
CA MET A 68 0.80 2.63 8.89
C MET A 68 0.12 2.05 7.64
N GLN A 69 -0.42 2.90 6.77
CA GLN A 69 -1.03 2.48 5.52
C GLN A 69 0.02 1.87 4.57
N ASN A 70 1.20 2.47 4.48
CA ASN A 70 2.30 1.95 3.66
C ASN A 70 2.75 0.58 4.16
N LEU A 71 2.96 0.43 5.48
CA LEU A 71 3.33 -0.84 6.08
C LEU A 71 2.28 -1.93 5.82
N LYS A 72 0.99 -1.60 5.99
CA LYS A 72 -0.10 -2.53 5.70
C LYS A 72 -0.16 -2.93 4.22
N THR A 73 0.06 -1.97 3.33
CA THR A 73 0.06 -2.22 1.88
C THR A 73 1.20 -3.15 1.49
N GLU A 74 2.39 -2.98 2.07
CA GLU A 74 3.54 -3.87 1.85
C GLU A 74 3.27 -5.30 2.35
N LEU A 75 2.68 -5.43 3.55
CA LEU A 75 2.29 -6.74 4.08
C LEU A 75 1.26 -7.44 3.18
N GLN A 76 0.24 -6.71 2.72
CA GLN A 76 -0.78 -7.22 1.81
C GLN A 76 -0.19 -7.66 0.46
N ALA A 77 0.79 -6.92 -0.06
CA ALA A 77 1.50 -7.30 -1.29
C ALA A 77 2.26 -8.62 -1.14
N LYS A 78 3.00 -8.79 -0.03
CA LYS A 78 3.74 -10.04 0.27
C LYS A 78 2.82 -11.24 0.44
N GLU A 79 1.65 -11.06 1.06
CA GLU A 79 0.64 -12.12 1.21
C GLU A 79 0.07 -12.54 -0.14
N LEU A 80 -0.24 -11.58 -1.02
CA LEU A 80 -0.75 -11.84 -2.37
C LEU A 80 0.27 -12.62 -3.21
N GLU A 81 1.56 -12.26 -3.13
CA GLU A 81 2.63 -12.98 -3.84
C GLU A 81 2.76 -14.44 -3.37
N ARG A 82 2.70 -14.69 -2.06
CA ARG A 82 2.70 -16.07 -1.51
C ARG A 82 1.49 -16.87 -1.97
N ALA A 83 0.30 -16.25 -1.99
CA ALA A 83 -0.91 -16.90 -2.48
C ALA A 83 -0.82 -17.22 -3.98
N ALA A 84 -0.25 -16.33 -4.79
CA ALA A 84 -0.05 -16.54 -6.23
C ALA A 84 0.94 -17.68 -6.54
N GLN A 85 2.02 -17.80 -5.75
CA GLN A 85 2.99 -18.90 -5.90
C GLN A 85 2.37 -20.26 -5.54
N ALA A 86 1.54 -20.33 -4.49
CA ALA A 86 0.84 -21.55 -4.10
C ALA A 86 -0.19 -22.02 -5.15
N GLN A 87 -0.81 -21.10 -5.90
CA GLN A 87 -1.77 -21.43 -6.97
C GLN A 87 -1.08 -21.95 -8.23
N THR A 88 0.12 -21.45 -8.58
CA THR A 88 0.86 -21.93 -9.77
C THR A 88 1.24 -23.41 -9.66
N GLN A 89 1.56 -23.91 -8.45
CA GLN A 89 1.95 -25.30 -8.21
C GLN A 89 0.78 -26.31 -8.37
N GLN A 90 -0.48 -25.88 -8.20
CA GLN A 90 -1.66 -26.76 -8.32
C GLN A 90 -2.06 -27.04 -9.78
N SER A 91 -1.60 -26.25 -10.74
CA SER A 91 -1.88 -26.47 -12.18
C SER A 91 -1.03 -27.57 -12.83
N ILE A 92 0.01 -28.08 -12.16
CA ILE A 92 0.89 -29.15 -12.67
C ILE A 92 0.38 -30.57 -12.28
N ALA A 93 -0.58 -30.69 -11.34
CA ALA A 93 -1.06 -31.98 -10.83
C ALA A 93 -2.33 -32.55 -11.52
N THR A 94 -3.00 -31.80 -12.40
CA THR A 94 -4.24 -32.25 -13.06
C THR A 94 -4.04 -32.75 -14.51
N GLN A 95 -2.81 -32.95 -14.97
CA GLN A 95 -2.51 -33.62 -16.26
C GLN A 95 -2.10 -35.10 -16.09
N GLY A 96 -2.46 -35.71 -14.96
CA GLY A 96 -2.09 -37.09 -14.63
C GLY A 96 -3.26 -38.06 -14.58
N GLN A 97 -4.15 -38.13 -15.58
CA GLN A 97 -5.02 -39.30 -15.76
C GLN A 97 -5.75 -39.37 -17.12
N VAL A 98 -5.12 -40.04 -18.09
CA VAL A 98 -5.80 -40.98 -19.00
C VAL A 98 -4.79 -42.06 -19.43
N GLN A 99 -4.87 -43.24 -18.79
CA GLN A 99 -4.08 -44.43 -19.12
C GLN A 99 -4.86 -45.35 -20.08
N GLY A 100 -4.19 -45.78 -21.15
CA GLY A 100 -4.13 -47.22 -21.49
C GLY A 100 -4.83 -47.74 -22.75
N SER A 101 -4.09 -47.81 -23.87
CA SER A 101 -4.02 -49.02 -24.72
C SER A 101 -2.83 -48.95 -25.70
N SER A 102 -1.91 -49.91 -25.62
CA SER A 102 -0.81 -50.15 -26.58
C SER A 102 -1.30 -51.04 -27.74
N PRO A 103 -0.68 -51.03 -28.95
CA PRO A 103 0.49 -51.89 -29.16
C PRO A 103 1.65 -51.29 -30.00
N VAL A 104 2.86 -51.72 -29.63
CA VAL A 104 4.07 -52.04 -30.42
C VAL A 104 4.14 -51.61 -31.90
N ALA A 105 5.17 -50.83 -32.25
CA ALA A 105 6.14 -51.16 -33.31
C ALA A 105 7.39 -50.26 -33.25
N THR A 106 8.54 -50.92 -33.40
CA THR A 106 9.91 -50.45 -33.56
C THR A 106 10.09 -49.49 -34.75
N ASP A 107 10.87 -48.42 -34.59
CA ASP A 107 11.91 -48.05 -35.57
C ASP A 107 12.94 -47.09 -34.93
N LEU A 108 14.22 -47.43 -35.08
CA LEU A 108 15.37 -46.60 -34.74
C LEU A 108 16.24 -46.51 -36.00
N SER A 109 16.14 -45.40 -36.74
CA SER A 109 17.02 -44.91 -37.81
C SER A 109 16.36 -43.61 -38.32
N GLN A 110 16.96 -42.43 -38.48
CA GLN A 110 18.28 -41.98 -38.91
C GLN A 110 18.36 -40.47 -38.59
N VAL A 111 19.46 -39.99 -37.98
CA VAL A 111 20.52 -39.16 -38.60
C VAL A 111 20.11 -37.72 -38.95
N SER A 112 20.60 -36.80 -38.10
CA SER A 112 21.29 -35.52 -38.34
C SER A 112 20.85 -34.60 -39.49
N SER A 113 20.65 -33.31 -39.20
CA SER A 113 21.67 -32.24 -39.42
C SER A 113 21.11 -30.81 -39.26
N ASP A 114 21.86 -29.99 -38.51
CA ASP A 114 22.11 -28.54 -38.69
C ASP A 114 20.93 -27.54 -38.65
N THR A 115 20.94 -26.39 -37.95
CA THR A 115 22.02 -25.42 -37.78
C THR A 115 21.64 -24.37 -36.69
N LYS A 116 22.53 -24.13 -35.70
CA LYS A 116 23.04 -22.81 -35.21
C LYS A 116 22.03 -21.80 -34.61
N GLY A 117 21.97 -21.65 -33.27
CA GLY A 117 22.68 -20.60 -32.48
C GLY A 117 21.70 -19.45 -32.09
N GLN A 118 21.73 -18.77 -30.94
CA GLN A 118 22.73 -18.59 -29.89
C GLN A 118 22.10 -17.79 -28.71
N LEU A 119 22.29 -18.31 -27.49
CA LEU A 119 22.51 -17.71 -26.15
C LEU A 119 21.98 -16.30 -25.71
N GLY A 120 21.54 -16.28 -24.44
CA GLY A 120 21.66 -15.16 -23.47
C GLY A 120 20.34 -14.47 -23.13
N ASN A 121 19.88 -14.28 -21.88
CA ASN A 121 20.56 -14.11 -20.61
C ASN A 121 19.74 -14.67 -19.42
N ALA A 122 20.44 -15.15 -18.40
CA ALA A 122 19.94 -15.33 -17.05
C ALA A 122 20.68 -14.30 -16.18
N SER A 123 19.94 -13.48 -15.44
CA SER A 123 20.45 -12.68 -14.32
C SER A 123 19.53 -13.08 -13.16
N HIS A 124 19.92 -13.98 -12.28
CA HIS A 124 20.93 -13.83 -11.24
C HIS A 124 20.73 -12.55 -10.42
N VAL A 125 19.91 -12.67 -9.37
CA VAL A 125 20.01 -11.81 -8.19
C VAL A 125 20.23 -12.76 -7.02
N MET A 126 21.51 -13.00 -6.72
CA MET A 126 21.95 -13.66 -5.51
C MET A 126 21.71 -12.73 -4.33
N LEU A 127 21.24 -13.32 -3.23
CA LEU A 127 21.32 -12.78 -1.89
C LEU A 127 22.76 -12.95 -1.41
N ASP A 128 23.38 -11.87 -0.93
CA ASP A 128 24.53 -11.98 -0.02
C ASP A 128 24.30 -11.10 1.20
N SER A 129 24.22 -11.78 2.34
CA SER A 129 24.46 -11.24 3.68
C SER A 129 25.95 -11.30 3.96
N ASP A 130 26.58 -10.18 4.31
CA ASP A 130 27.17 -9.93 5.64
C ASP A 130 28.30 -8.88 5.63
N ALA A 131 28.15 -7.96 6.60
CA ALA A 131 29.18 -7.36 7.45
C ALA A 131 30.45 -6.69 6.85
N SER A 132 30.57 -5.40 7.18
CA SER A 132 31.65 -4.83 8.02
C SER A 132 32.49 -3.69 7.40
N ASN A 133 32.31 -2.50 8.01
CA ASN A 133 33.37 -1.59 8.48
C ASN A 133 34.12 -0.70 7.46
N LYS A 134 33.86 0.63 7.50
CA LYS A 134 34.78 1.65 8.07
C LYS A 134 34.27 3.08 7.86
N ASN A 135 34.00 3.74 8.98
CA ASN A 135 34.56 5.02 9.43
C ASN A 135 34.40 6.31 8.57
N ASN A 136 33.87 7.34 9.26
CA ASN A 136 34.26 8.76 9.19
C ASN A 136 33.71 9.64 8.05
N THR A 137 32.75 10.51 8.38
CA THR A 137 32.83 11.95 8.03
C THR A 137 32.00 12.81 9.00
N ARG A 138 32.71 13.49 9.91
CA ARG A 138 32.49 14.82 10.51
C ARG A 138 31.26 15.11 11.38
#